data_AF-G2E057-F1
#
_entry.id   AF-G2E057-F1
#
_cell.length_a   1.000
_cell.length_b   1.000
_cell.length_c   1.000
_cell.angle_alpha   90.00
_cell.angle_beta   90.00
_cell.angle_gamma   90.00
#
_symmetry.space_group_name_H-M   'P 1'
#
loop_
_entity.id
_entity.type
_entity.pdbx_description
1 polymer ?
#
loop_
_entity_poly.entity_id
_entity_poly.type
_entity_poly.pdbx_seq_one_letter_code
_entity_poly.pdbx_strand_id
1 'polypeptide(L)'
;MNRPIFARPAPLAALLSTLLLAATSAQAHFQQLIPYPDILTADTGAEVNLDLRFTHPMERGPLMNMGQPVRFGVAGPAGVEDLTDSLKAEKTDGKQTFSADYHVKQPGDYVFFVEPAPYWEPAEGVMIVHYTKVVVDAFGAEEGWDREIGLPVEIEPLVRPYGLWTGNLFSGIVKQNGQPVPFAEVEVEWVNDGSVTPPASPFVTQVIKADANGRFSYAMPRAGWWGFAALLEGDKPMKNPDGKTVPVEAGALIWVKATDMK
;
A
#
# COMPACT_ATOMS: atom_id res chain seq x y z
N MET A 1 47.87 64.88 -14.76
CA MET A 1 46.91 64.40 -15.77
C MET A 1 47.47 63.11 -16.35
N ASN A 2 47.05 61.94 -15.81
CA ASN A 2 46.11 60.97 -16.40
C ASN A 2 46.59 60.44 -17.77
N ARG A 3 46.87 59.14 -18.04
CA ARG A 3 46.77 57.84 -17.34
C ARG A 3 47.74 56.84 -18.03
N PRO A 4 48.14 55.72 -17.39
CA PRO A 4 48.96 54.68 -18.00
C PRO A 4 48.13 53.63 -18.75
N ILE A 5 48.78 52.97 -19.71
CA ILE A 5 48.36 51.74 -20.41
C ILE A 5 48.28 50.60 -19.39
N PHE A 6 47.14 49.90 -19.31
CA PHE A 6 47.04 48.65 -18.56
C PHE A 6 46.42 47.53 -19.41
N ALA A 7 47.06 46.38 -19.28
CA ALA A 7 46.80 45.12 -19.94
C ALA A 7 45.38 44.58 -19.68
N ARG A 8 44.84 43.87 -20.68
CA ARG A 8 43.62 43.08 -20.55
C ARG A 8 43.92 41.81 -19.75
N PRO A 9 43.23 41.52 -18.64
CA PRO A 9 43.18 40.18 -18.11
C PRO A 9 42.01 39.42 -18.78
N ALA A 10 42.28 38.20 -19.20
CA ALA A 10 41.29 37.12 -19.17
C ALA A 10 41.77 36.12 -18.10
N PRO A 11 40.96 35.18 -17.57
CA PRO A 11 39.52 34.98 -17.67
C PRO A 11 38.85 34.86 -16.28
N LEU A 12 37.52 34.85 -16.18
CA LEU A 12 36.86 34.20 -15.04
C LEU A 12 35.62 33.50 -15.57
N ALA A 13 35.82 32.23 -15.91
CA ALA A 13 34.74 31.28 -16.12
C ALA A 13 33.96 31.21 -14.79
N ALA A 14 32.79 31.85 -14.76
CA ALA A 14 31.82 31.61 -13.71
C ALA A 14 31.29 30.18 -13.90
N LEU A 15 31.94 29.22 -13.23
CA LEU A 15 31.38 27.89 -13.01
C LEU A 15 30.17 28.08 -12.10
N LEU A 16 29.02 28.35 -12.70
CA LEU A 16 27.74 28.26 -12.01
C LEU A 16 27.45 26.77 -11.84
N SER A 17 27.98 26.19 -10.77
CA SER A 17 27.67 24.83 -10.36
C SER A 17 26.20 24.79 -9.94
N THR A 18 25.30 24.62 -10.90
CA THR A 18 23.92 24.21 -10.64
C THR A 18 23.97 22.85 -9.96
N LEU A 19 23.87 22.84 -8.62
CA LEU A 19 23.38 21.67 -7.91
C LEU A 19 21.94 21.44 -8.37
N LEU A 20 21.79 20.64 -9.43
CA LEU A 20 20.57 19.89 -9.66
C LEU A 20 20.47 18.91 -8.48
N LEU A 21 19.84 19.36 -7.40
CA LEU A 21 19.19 18.45 -6.46
C LEU A 21 18.20 17.65 -7.31
N ALA A 22 18.62 16.46 -7.75
CA ALA A 22 17.69 15.48 -8.26
C ALA A 22 16.70 15.25 -7.12
N ALA A 23 15.50 15.81 -7.25
CA ALA A 23 14.39 15.42 -6.41
C ALA A 23 14.14 13.95 -6.72
N THR A 24 14.72 13.07 -5.91
CA THR A 24 14.29 11.68 -5.85
C THR A 24 12.85 11.76 -5.39
N SER A 25 11.90 11.49 -6.30
CA SER A 25 10.53 11.22 -5.89
C SER A 25 10.60 10.10 -4.87
N ALA A 26 10.17 10.35 -3.63
CA ALA A 26 9.87 9.27 -2.72
C ALA A 26 8.83 8.40 -3.44
N GLN A 27 9.17 7.14 -3.67
CA GLN A 27 8.30 6.23 -4.38
C GLN A 27 7.44 5.54 -3.34
N ALA A 28 6.12 5.71 -3.43
CA ALA A 28 5.21 5.07 -2.51
C ALA A 28 5.31 3.55 -2.65
N HIS A 29 5.63 2.89 -1.55
CA HIS A 29 5.68 1.44 -1.50
C HIS A 29 4.31 0.89 -1.11
N PHE A 30 3.88 -0.21 -1.71
CA PHE A 30 2.62 -0.84 -1.34
C PHE A 30 2.79 -2.34 -1.10
N GLN A 31 2.48 -2.79 0.11
CA GLN A 31 2.28 -4.20 0.40
C GLN A 31 0.93 -4.63 -0.17
N GLN A 32 0.97 -5.23 -1.36
CA GLN A 32 -0.19 -5.81 -2.03
C GLN A 32 -0.62 -7.10 -1.33
N LEU A 33 -1.94 -7.26 -1.22
CA LEU A 33 -2.62 -8.49 -0.86
C LEU A 33 -3.87 -8.57 -1.75
N ILE A 34 -3.75 -9.30 -2.86
CA ILE A 34 -4.77 -9.32 -3.92
C ILE A 34 -5.38 -10.71 -4.03
N PRO A 35 -6.69 -10.86 -3.77
CA PRO A 35 -7.39 -12.13 -3.92
C PRO A 35 -7.89 -12.34 -5.36
N TYR A 36 -8.04 -13.61 -5.73
CA TYR A 36 -8.74 -14.03 -6.93
C TYR A 36 -9.54 -15.33 -6.67
N PRO A 37 -10.88 -15.30 -6.79
CA PRO A 37 -11.72 -14.11 -6.95
C PRO A 37 -11.88 -13.32 -5.63
N ASP A 38 -12.40 -12.10 -5.72
CA ASP A 38 -12.75 -11.23 -4.57
C ASP A 38 -14.20 -11.36 -4.12
N ILE A 39 -15.04 -12.00 -4.93
CA ILE A 39 -16.43 -12.35 -4.63
C ILE A 39 -16.64 -13.81 -5.03
N LEU A 40 -17.05 -14.64 -4.07
CA LEU A 40 -17.39 -16.04 -4.31
C LEU A 40 -18.89 -16.21 -4.48
N THR A 41 -19.27 -16.91 -5.53
CA THR A 41 -20.64 -17.30 -5.86
C THR A 41 -20.72 -18.80 -6.08
N ALA A 42 -21.93 -19.32 -6.32
CA ALA A 42 -22.12 -20.71 -6.73
C ALA A 42 -21.32 -21.06 -8.00
N ASP A 43 -21.10 -20.09 -8.90
CA ASP A 43 -20.40 -20.31 -10.17
C ASP A 43 -18.87 -20.29 -10.02
N THR A 44 -18.34 -19.48 -9.10
CA THR A 44 -16.88 -19.40 -8.87
C THR A 44 -16.37 -20.48 -7.91
N GLY A 45 -17.26 -21.09 -7.12
CA GLY A 45 -16.90 -22.05 -6.08
C GLY A 45 -16.43 -21.37 -4.79
N ALA A 46 -15.71 -22.12 -3.95
CA ALA A 46 -15.30 -21.69 -2.60
C ALA A 46 -13.79 -21.47 -2.43
N GLU A 47 -13.02 -21.55 -3.52
CA GLU A 47 -11.56 -21.37 -3.49
C GLU A 47 -11.19 -19.91 -3.73
N VAL A 48 -10.25 -19.39 -2.93
CA VAL A 48 -9.63 -18.08 -3.09
C VAL A 48 -8.13 -18.27 -3.14
N ASN A 49 -7.49 -17.75 -4.18
CA ASN A 49 -6.04 -17.58 -4.22
C ASN A 49 -5.68 -16.16 -3.81
N LEU A 50 -4.61 -15.97 -3.04
CA LEU A 50 -4.11 -14.68 -2.60
C LEU A 50 -2.68 -14.47 -3.05
N ASP A 51 -2.44 -13.36 -3.74
CA ASP A 51 -1.12 -12.90 -4.16
C ASP A 51 -0.61 -11.80 -3.22
N LEU A 52 0.61 -11.97 -2.71
CA LEU A 52 1.30 -11.01 -1.86
C LEU A 52 2.57 -10.51 -2.55
N ARG A 53 2.64 -9.20 -2.76
CA ARG A 53 3.77 -8.53 -3.42
C ARG A 53 4.07 -7.22 -2.73
N PHE A 54 5.32 -6.78 -2.77
CA PHE A 54 5.71 -5.45 -2.33
C PHE A 54 6.25 -4.70 -3.55
N THR A 55 5.56 -3.65 -4.00
CA THR A 55 5.82 -2.99 -5.30
C THR A 55 5.30 -1.55 -5.34
N HIS A 56 5.49 -0.89 -6.48
CA HIS A 56 4.83 0.37 -6.89
C HIS A 56 3.69 0.07 -7.89
N PRO A 57 2.41 0.05 -7.45
CA PRO A 57 1.28 -0.42 -8.26
C PRO A 57 1.09 0.34 -9.58
N MET A 58 1.16 1.67 -9.56
CA MET A 58 0.92 2.49 -10.74
C MET A 58 2.07 2.41 -11.74
N GLU A 59 3.32 2.32 -11.24
CA GLU A 59 4.53 2.18 -12.07
C GLU A 59 4.81 0.74 -12.50
N ARG A 60 4.09 -0.23 -11.93
CA ARG A 60 4.19 -1.67 -12.22
C ARG A 60 5.53 -2.28 -11.81
N GLY A 61 6.16 -1.72 -10.78
CA GLY A 61 7.45 -2.16 -10.27
C GLY A 61 8.42 -1.01 -10.03
N PRO A 62 9.66 -1.31 -9.61
CA PRO A 62 10.19 -2.66 -9.37
C PRO A 62 9.51 -3.39 -8.20
N LEU A 63 9.69 -4.71 -8.14
CA LEU A 63 9.37 -5.49 -6.95
C LEU A 63 10.45 -5.28 -5.88
N MET A 64 10.00 -5.12 -4.65
CA MET A 64 10.82 -5.20 -3.45
C MET A 64 10.83 -6.65 -2.95
N ASN A 65 11.96 -7.06 -2.38
CA ASN A 65 12.12 -8.43 -1.90
C ASN A 65 11.41 -8.58 -0.55
N MET A 66 10.32 -9.36 -0.50
CA MET A 66 9.63 -9.64 0.75
C MET A 66 10.44 -10.61 1.64
N GLY A 67 10.50 -10.31 2.94
CA GLY A 67 10.87 -11.32 3.94
C GLY A 67 9.67 -12.19 4.30
N GLN A 68 9.91 -13.28 5.04
CA GLN A 68 8.83 -14.13 5.57
C GLN A 68 7.87 -13.28 6.42
N PRO A 69 6.57 -13.18 6.07
CA PRO A 69 5.60 -12.46 6.88
C PRO A 69 5.59 -12.94 8.32
N VAL A 70 5.46 -11.99 9.26
CA VAL A 70 5.39 -12.28 10.69
C VAL A 70 4.07 -12.96 11.02
N ARG A 71 2.99 -12.46 10.40
CA ARG A 71 1.64 -13.04 10.48
C ARG A 71 0.97 -12.95 9.13
N PHE A 72 0.25 -14.00 8.77
CA PHE A 72 -0.74 -13.99 7.72
C PHE A 72 -1.96 -14.77 8.19
N GLY A 73 -3.16 -14.25 7.95
CA GLY A 73 -4.36 -14.88 8.47
C GLY A 73 -5.63 -14.32 7.87
N VAL A 74 -6.75 -14.87 8.33
CA VAL A 74 -8.08 -14.45 7.91
C VAL A 74 -9.02 -14.37 9.09
N ALA A 75 -9.79 -13.29 9.16
CA ALA A 75 -10.91 -13.19 10.08
C ALA A 75 -12.21 -13.42 9.30
N GLY A 76 -12.96 -14.45 9.69
CA GLY A 76 -14.25 -14.79 9.09
C GLY A 76 -15.29 -15.15 10.16
N PRO A 77 -16.42 -15.76 9.78
CA PRO A 77 -17.53 -16.01 10.72
C PRO A 77 -17.18 -17.01 11.84
N ALA A 78 -16.18 -17.87 11.62
CA ALA A 78 -15.70 -18.82 12.62
C ALA A 78 -14.64 -18.24 13.60
N GLY A 79 -14.24 -16.98 13.42
CA GLY A 79 -13.15 -16.35 14.17
C GLY A 79 -11.93 -16.05 13.30
N VAL A 80 -10.77 -15.94 13.94
CA VAL A 80 -9.48 -15.69 13.27
C VAL A 80 -8.75 -17.02 13.07
N GLU A 81 -8.28 -17.25 11.85
CA GLU A 81 -7.45 -18.40 11.47
C GLU A 81 -6.05 -17.90 11.10
N ASP A 82 -5.02 -18.55 11.66
CA ASP A 82 -3.62 -18.30 11.29
C ASP A 82 -3.29 -19.13 10.05
N LEU A 83 -2.81 -18.44 9.01
CA LEU A 83 -2.47 -18.99 7.71
C LEU A 83 -0.97 -18.81 7.40
N THR A 84 -0.15 -18.40 8.37
CA THR A 84 1.26 -18.06 8.14
C THR A 84 2.03 -19.24 7.52
N ASP A 85 1.74 -20.46 7.96
CA ASP A 85 2.36 -21.69 7.45
C ASP A 85 1.82 -22.13 6.07
N SER A 86 0.73 -21.53 5.58
CA SER A 86 0.18 -21.82 4.24
C SER A 86 0.84 -20.97 3.14
N LEU A 87 1.66 -19.98 3.51
CA LEU A 87 2.34 -19.11 2.55
C LEU A 87 3.36 -19.90 1.71
N LYS A 88 3.22 -19.79 0.40
CA LYS A 88 4.15 -20.34 -0.59
C LYS A 88 5.06 -19.22 -1.06
N ALA A 89 6.35 -19.34 -0.78
CA ALA A 89 7.33 -18.39 -1.28
C ALA A 89 7.58 -18.62 -2.78
N GLU A 90 7.57 -17.54 -3.54
CA GLU A 90 7.81 -17.52 -4.98
C GLU A 90 8.91 -16.52 -5.33
N LYS A 91 9.46 -16.63 -6.55
CA LYS A 91 10.39 -15.63 -7.09
C LYS A 91 9.86 -15.06 -8.39
N THR A 92 9.62 -13.75 -8.39
CA THR A 92 9.26 -12.98 -9.58
C THR A 92 10.34 -11.92 -9.79
N ASP A 93 10.95 -11.89 -10.98
CA ASP A 93 12.06 -10.97 -11.31
C ASP A 93 13.22 -11.00 -10.31
N GLY A 94 13.49 -12.18 -9.74
CA GLY A 94 14.54 -12.39 -8.74
C GLY A 94 14.21 -11.86 -7.34
N LYS A 95 13.00 -11.34 -7.13
CA LYS A 95 12.49 -10.86 -5.84
C LYS A 95 11.51 -11.87 -5.26
N GLN A 96 11.58 -12.07 -3.96
CA GLN A 96 10.68 -12.94 -3.24
C GLN A 96 9.30 -12.30 -3.09
N THR A 97 8.28 -13.07 -3.45
CA THR A 97 6.84 -12.80 -3.28
C THR A 97 6.21 -14.01 -2.57
N PHE A 98 4.93 -13.91 -2.22
CA PHE A 98 4.21 -15.04 -1.63
C PHE A 98 2.84 -15.22 -2.26
N SER A 99 2.34 -16.45 -2.20
CA SER A 99 0.95 -16.79 -2.51
C SER A 99 0.35 -17.68 -1.41
N ALA A 100 -0.97 -17.72 -1.32
CA ALA A 100 -1.69 -18.64 -0.45
C ALA A 100 -3.02 -19.04 -1.09
N ASP A 101 -3.47 -20.27 -0.82
CA ASP A 101 -4.79 -20.76 -1.21
C ASP A 101 -5.66 -20.91 0.04
N TYR A 102 -6.94 -20.55 -0.05
CA TYR A 102 -7.89 -20.67 1.03
C TYR A 102 -9.24 -21.21 0.53
N HIS A 103 -9.75 -22.24 1.21
CA HIS A 103 -11.07 -22.79 0.96
C HIS A 103 -12.07 -22.23 1.98
N VAL A 104 -13.04 -21.46 1.50
CA VAL A 104 -14.12 -20.92 2.32
C VAL A 104 -15.04 -22.04 2.81
N LYS A 105 -15.26 -22.05 4.14
CA LYS A 105 -16.01 -23.11 4.83
C LYS A 105 -17.50 -22.81 4.95
N GLN A 106 -17.90 -21.54 4.90
CA GLN A 106 -19.30 -21.09 5.03
C GLN A 106 -19.49 -19.68 4.46
N PRO A 107 -20.72 -19.26 4.13
CA PRO A 107 -21.02 -17.88 3.74
C PRO A 107 -20.58 -16.86 4.80
N GLY A 108 -20.07 -15.71 4.35
CA GLY A 108 -19.55 -14.65 5.22
C GLY A 108 -18.56 -13.74 4.48
N ASP A 109 -18.23 -12.60 5.06
CA ASP A 109 -17.07 -11.82 4.62
C ASP A 109 -15.80 -12.31 5.32
N TYR A 110 -14.72 -12.39 4.54
CA TYR A 110 -13.42 -12.87 4.98
C TYR A 110 -12.39 -11.74 4.84
N VAL A 111 -11.94 -11.22 5.98
CA VAL A 111 -10.92 -10.17 6.05
C VAL A 111 -9.55 -10.84 6.15
N PHE A 112 -8.86 -10.97 5.01
CA PHE A 112 -7.48 -11.45 4.98
C PHE A 112 -6.54 -10.32 5.37
N PHE A 113 -5.49 -10.64 6.11
CA PHE A 113 -4.52 -9.67 6.59
C PHE A 113 -3.10 -10.22 6.58
N VAL A 114 -2.13 -9.32 6.42
CA VAL A 114 -0.71 -9.62 6.54
C VAL A 114 0.00 -8.57 7.41
N GLU A 115 0.82 -9.06 8.33
CA GLU A 115 1.90 -8.31 8.97
C GLU A 115 3.22 -8.77 8.31
N PRO A 116 3.81 -7.94 7.44
CA PRO A 116 5.00 -8.36 6.70
C PRO A 116 6.24 -8.39 7.61
N ALA A 117 7.30 -9.05 7.14
CA ALA A 117 8.62 -8.75 7.69
C ALA A 117 8.98 -7.29 7.42
N PRO A 118 9.62 -6.58 8.38
CA PRO A 118 10.09 -5.23 8.15
C PRO A 118 11.03 -5.14 6.94
N TYR A 119 10.84 -4.14 6.10
CA TYR A 119 11.69 -3.83 4.96
C TYR A 119 12.58 -2.63 5.26
N TRP A 120 13.86 -2.68 4.90
CA TRP A 120 14.75 -1.54 5.03
C TRP A 120 14.72 -0.71 3.74
N GLU A 121 14.26 0.54 3.82
CA GLU A 121 14.33 1.50 2.72
C GLU A 121 15.57 2.40 2.90
N PRO A 122 16.70 2.09 2.23
CA PRO A 122 17.94 2.83 2.42
C PRO A 122 17.87 4.28 1.94
N ALA A 123 17.04 4.60 0.94
CA ALA A 123 16.93 5.96 0.42
C ALA A 123 16.27 6.91 1.42
N GLU A 124 15.36 6.39 2.24
CA GLU A 124 14.61 7.16 3.24
C GLU A 124 15.16 6.99 4.65
N GLY A 125 15.96 5.95 4.88
CA GLY A 125 16.57 5.69 6.18
C GLY A 125 15.57 5.19 7.22
N VAL A 126 14.49 4.55 6.78
CA VAL A 126 13.39 4.04 7.62
C VAL A 126 13.23 2.53 7.47
N MET A 127 12.70 1.88 8.50
CA MET A 127 12.12 0.53 8.35
C MET A 127 10.64 0.67 7.98
N ILE A 128 10.21 -0.02 6.95
CA ILE A 128 8.82 -0.03 6.48
C ILE A 128 8.12 -1.28 7.01
N VAL A 129 6.94 -1.10 7.61
CA VAL A 129 6.02 -2.18 7.96
C VAL A 129 4.61 -1.78 7.51
N HIS A 130 4.17 -2.37 6.40
CA HIS A 130 2.86 -2.09 5.82
C HIS A 130 1.88 -3.20 6.16
N TYR A 131 1.03 -2.93 7.14
CA TYR A 131 -0.04 -3.81 7.59
C TYR A 131 -1.18 -3.77 6.60
N THR A 132 -1.39 -4.85 5.84
CA THR A 132 -2.35 -4.84 4.73
C THR A 132 -3.53 -5.74 5.02
N LYS A 133 -4.73 -5.28 4.63
CA LYS A 133 -5.95 -6.09 4.57
C LYS A 133 -6.63 -6.07 3.21
N VAL A 134 -7.43 -7.10 2.95
CA VAL A 134 -8.40 -7.16 1.85
C VAL A 134 -9.62 -7.96 2.28
N VAL A 135 -10.79 -7.65 1.74
CA VAL A 135 -12.04 -8.34 2.06
C VAL A 135 -12.49 -9.16 0.85
N VAL A 136 -12.84 -10.42 1.10
CA VAL A 136 -13.49 -11.30 0.12
C VAL A 136 -14.91 -11.58 0.59
N ASP A 137 -15.90 -11.30 -0.25
CA ASP A 137 -17.28 -11.74 -0.01
C ASP A 137 -17.40 -13.21 -0.36
N ALA A 138 -18.01 -14.00 0.52
CA ALA A 138 -18.38 -15.36 0.22
C ALA A 138 -19.89 -15.57 0.27
N PHE A 139 -20.45 -15.85 -0.91
CA PHE A 139 -21.84 -16.22 -1.12
C PHE A 139 -22.84 -15.14 -0.69
N GLY A 140 -22.47 -13.86 -0.75
CA GLY A 140 -23.37 -12.71 -0.56
C GLY A 140 -23.93 -12.58 0.86
N ALA A 141 -23.17 -13.00 1.87
CA ALA A 141 -23.60 -12.87 3.26
C ALA A 141 -23.57 -11.41 3.74
N GLU A 142 -22.61 -10.61 3.25
CA GLU A 142 -22.43 -9.18 3.61
C GLU A 142 -22.26 -8.92 5.13
N GLU A 143 -21.73 -9.90 5.86
CA GLU A 143 -21.47 -9.83 7.30
C GLU A 143 -19.96 -9.94 7.60
N GLY A 144 -19.42 -8.91 8.27
CA GLY A 144 -18.06 -8.91 8.82
C GLY A 144 -17.01 -8.16 7.98
N TRP A 145 -17.39 -7.55 6.86
CA TRP A 145 -16.48 -6.77 6.00
C TRP A 145 -15.82 -5.57 6.71
N ASP A 146 -16.44 -5.03 7.76
CA ASP A 146 -15.97 -3.90 8.58
C ASP A 146 -15.18 -4.35 9.82
N ARG A 147 -14.96 -5.66 9.98
CA ARG A 147 -14.27 -6.20 11.16
C ARG A 147 -12.84 -5.67 11.27
N GLU A 148 -12.55 -5.08 12.42
CA GLU A 148 -11.19 -4.75 12.84
C GLU A 148 -10.42 -6.02 13.23
N ILE A 149 -9.17 -6.10 12.76
CA ILE A 149 -8.23 -7.17 13.05
C ILE A 149 -7.43 -6.86 14.33
N GLY A 150 -7.29 -5.56 14.67
CA GLY A 150 -6.46 -5.10 15.77
C GLY A 150 -4.99 -4.99 15.38
N LEU A 151 -4.72 -4.56 14.14
CA LEU A 151 -3.36 -4.26 13.69
C LEU A 151 -2.87 -2.95 14.35
N PRO A 152 -1.55 -2.75 14.53
CA PRO A 152 -1.01 -1.52 15.14
C PRO A 152 -1.49 -0.25 14.43
N VAL A 153 -1.61 -0.32 13.11
CA VAL A 153 -2.27 0.68 12.27
C VAL A 153 -3.24 -0.03 11.34
N GLU A 154 -4.42 0.53 11.13
CA GLU A 154 -5.50 -0.14 10.42
C GLU A 154 -6.44 0.87 9.74
N ILE A 155 -6.96 0.53 8.55
CA ILE A 155 -8.07 1.25 7.94
C ILE A 155 -9.36 0.45 8.20
N GLU A 156 -10.33 1.10 8.82
CA GLU A 156 -11.71 0.62 8.91
C GLU A 156 -12.48 1.11 7.67
N PRO A 157 -13.01 0.22 6.81
CA PRO A 157 -13.82 0.63 5.68
C PRO A 157 -15.19 1.15 6.14
N LEU A 158 -15.71 2.18 5.49
CA LEU A 158 -17.07 2.71 5.71
C LEU A 158 -18.05 2.34 4.58
N VAL A 159 -17.58 1.50 3.64
CA VAL A 159 -18.34 0.93 2.54
C VAL A 159 -17.75 -0.43 2.22
N ARG A 160 -18.59 -1.38 1.79
CA ARG A 160 -18.18 -2.73 1.38
C ARG A 160 -17.05 -2.66 0.34
N PRO A 161 -15.83 -3.15 0.65
CA PRO A 161 -14.66 -3.02 -0.23
C PRO A 161 -14.76 -3.74 -1.58
N TYR A 162 -15.64 -4.73 -1.69
CA TYR A 162 -15.90 -5.49 -2.92
C TYR A 162 -17.11 -4.97 -3.73
N GLY A 163 -17.89 -4.05 -3.17
CA GLY A 163 -19.18 -3.59 -3.72
C GLY A 163 -19.11 -2.23 -4.44
N LEU A 164 -17.99 -1.90 -5.08
CA LEU A 164 -17.72 -0.55 -5.59
C LEU A 164 -17.83 -0.51 -7.11
N TRP A 165 -18.67 0.38 -7.64
CA TRP A 165 -18.67 0.72 -9.06
C TRP A 165 -17.57 1.75 -9.36
N THR A 166 -17.08 1.78 -10.60
CA THR A 166 -16.28 2.89 -11.11
C THR A 166 -17.02 4.21 -10.87
N GLY A 167 -16.32 5.18 -10.29
CA GLY A 167 -16.87 6.47 -9.87
C GLY A 167 -17.44 6.51 -8.44
N ASN A 168 -17.61 5.37 -7.77
CA ASN A 168 -18.00 5.38 -6.36
C ASN A 168 -16.88 5.93 -5.46
N LEU A 169 -17.31 6.44 -4.31
CA LEU A 169 -16.41 6.77 -3.22
C LEU A 169 -16.08 5.52 -2.41
N PHE A 170 -14.80 5.20 -2.28
CA PHE A 170 -14.32 4.47 -1.12
C PHE A 170 -14.17 5.47 0.04
N SER A 171 -14.55 5.06 1.25
CA SER A 171 -14.32 5.84 2.46
C SER A 171 -13.84 4.93 3.57
N GLY A 172 -12.94 5.43 4.41
CA GLY A 172 -12.43 4.69 5.56
C GLY A 172 -12.03 5.61 6.70
N ILE A 173 -11.78 5.02 7.87
CA ILE A 173 -11.22 5.68 9.04
C ILE A 173 -9.82 5.12 9.27
N VAL A 174 -8.81 5.98 9.27
CA VAL A 174 -7.44 5.63 9.64
C VAL A 174 -7.38 5.50 11.16
N LYS A 175 -6.86 4.37 11.65
CA LYS A 175 -6.68 4.08 13.07
C LYS A 175 -5.24 3.71 13.39
N GLN A 176 -4.78 4.11 14.57
CA GLN A 176 -3.56 3.63 15.22
C GLN A 176 -3.92 3.16 16.62
N ASN A 177 -3.55 1.93 16.96
CA ASN A 177 -3.89 1.31 18.24
C ASN A 177 -5.40 1.38 18.56
N GLY A 178 -6.23 1.17 17.53
CA GLY A 178 -7.70 1.21 17.61
C GLY A 178 -8.32 2.61 17.75
N GLN A 179 -7.52 3.68 17.76
CA GLN A 179 -8.01 5.05 17.85
C GLN A 179 -7.91 5.78 16.51
N PRO A 180 -8.92 6.56 16.09
CA PRO A 180 -8.84 7.33 14.86
C PRO A 180 -7.66 8.32 14.85
N VAL A 181 -7.01 8.46 13.70
CA VAL A 181 -5.85 9.35 13.51
C VAL A 181 -6.28 10.57 12.71
N PRO A 182 -6.42 11.74 13.34
CA PRO A 182 -6.81 12.96 12.64
C PRO A 182 -5.78 13.35 11.59
N PHE A 183 -6.24 13.84 10.44
CA PHE A 183 -5.38 14.49 9.44
C PHE A 183 -4.25 13.60 8.86
N ALA A 184 -4.35 12.27 9.02
CA ALA A 184 -3.45 11.32 8.40
C ALA A 184 -3.40 11.52 6.87
N GLU A 185 -2.20 11.42 6.31
CA GLU A 185 -2.01 11.33 4.87
C GLU A 185 -2.28 9.89 4.41
N VAL A 186 -2.97 9.75 3.28
CA VAL A 186 -3.30 8.46 2.68
C VAL A 186 -2.85 8.51 1.24
N GLU A 187 -1.91 7.64 0.90
CA GLU A 187 -1.45 7.43 -0.47
C GLU A 187 -2.39 6.48 -1.19
N VAL A 188 -2.65 6.78 -2.46
CA VAL A 188 -3.61 6.06 -3.29
C VAL A 188 -2.97 5.72 -4.63
N GLU A 189 -2.94 4.43 -4.94
CA GLU A 189 -2.50 3.92 -6.24
C GLU A 189 -3.44 2.87 -6.81
N TRP A 190 -3.44 2.78 -8.14
CA TRP A 190 -4.17 1.77 -8.88
C TRP A 190 -3.20 0.72 -9.41
N VAL A 191 -3.57 -0.57 -9.34
CA VAL A 191 -2.80 -1.64 -9.95
C VAL A 191 -2.86 -1.50 -11.47
N ASN A 192 -1.78 -0.96 -12.04
CA ASN A 192 -1.77 -0.59 -13.45
C ASN A 192 -1.57 -1.81 -14.37
N ASP A 193 -2.54 -2.05 -15.24
CA ASP A 193 -2.48 -3.12 -16.26
C ASP A 193 -1.58 -2.77 -17.48
N GLY A 194 -0.99 -1.57 -17.49
CA GLY A 194 -0.15 -1.03 -18.55
C GLY A 194 -0.86 -0.12 -19.54
N SER A 195 -2.16 0.15 -19.34
CA SER A 195 -2.93 1.03 -20.21
C SER A 195 -2.95 2.50 -19.77
N VAL A 196 -2.37 2.84 -18.61
CA VAL A 196 -2.25 4.22 -18.14
C VAL A 196 -0.78 4.63 -18.05
N THR A 197 -0.47 5.78 -18.64
CA THR A 197 0.78 6.51 -18.42
C THR A 197 0.49 7.76 -17.61
N PRO A 198 0.93 7.86 -16.35
CA PRO A 198 0.74 9.05 -15.54
C PRO A 198 1.38 10.29 -16.20
N PRO A 199 0.66 11.42 -16.33
CA PRO A 199 1.20 12.61 -16.99
C PRO A 199 2.22 13.38 -16.12
N ALA A 200 2.27 13.11 -14.81
CA ALA A 200 3.23 13.66 -13.86
C ALA A 200 3.25 12.82 -12.57
N SER A 201 4.25 13.01 -11.71
CA SER A 201 4.41 12.23 -10.46
C SER A 201 3.21 12.25 -9.51
N PRO A 202 2.42 13.34 -9.35
CA PRO A 202 1.22 13.31 -8.48
C PRO A 202 0.08 12.43 -9.02
N PHE A 203 0.19 11.94 -10.25
CA PHE A 203 -0.73 10.95 -10.83
C PHE A 203 -0.20 9.52 -10.71
N VAL A 204 1.07 9.35 -10.31
CA VAL A 204 1.61 8.04 -9.93
C VAL A 204 1.01 7.67 -8.58
N THR A 205 1.42 8.41 -7.55
CA THR A 205 0.90 8.32 -6.18
C THR A 205 0.05 9.55 -5.90
N GLN A 206 -1.23 9.34 -5.64
CA GLN A 206 -2.11 10.41 -5.19
C GLN A 206 -2.10 10.47 -3.66
N VAL A 207 -2.10 11.66 -3.08
CA VAL A 207 -2.14 11.84 -1.63
C VAL A 207 -3.43 12.55 -1.26
N ILE A 208 -4.21 11.94 -0.37
CA ILE A 208 -5.37 12.56 0.27
C ILE A 208 -5.10 12.71 1.76
N LYS A 209 -5.89 13.55 2.42
CA LYS A 209 -5.75 13.82 3.85
C LYS A 209 -7.06 13.55 4.56
N ALA A 210 -7.00 12.80 5.65
CA ALA A 210 -8.15 12.52 6.49
C ALA A 210 -8.65 13.78 7.23
N ASP A 211 -9.89 13.74 7.71
CA ASP A 211 -10.47 14.79 8.53
C ASP A 211 -10.09 14.66 10.02
N ALA A 212 -10.71 15.48 10.87
CA ALA A 212 -10.44 15.50 12.31
C ALA A 212 -10.83 14.19 13.04
N ASN A 213 -11.66 13.35 12.42
CA ASN A 213 -12.05 12.03 12.95
C ASN A 213 -11.28 10.90 12.27
N GLY A 214 -10.23 11.20 11.52
CA GLY A 214 -9.45 10.22 10.76
C GLY A 214 -10.18 9.65 9.54
N ARG A 215 -11.31 10.23 9.15
CA ARG A 215 -12.08 9.78 7.98
C ARG A 215 -11.51 10.36 6.69
N PHE A 216 -11.41 9.54 5.65
CA PHE A 216 -11.11 9.98 4.29
C PHE A 216 -12.14 9.44 3.29
N SER A 217 -12.13 10.02 2.08
CA SER A 217 -12.92 9.53 0.94
C SER A 217 -12.14 9.74 -0.36
N TYR A 218 -12.31 8.82 -1.31
CA TYR A 218 -11.68 8.90 -2.63
C TYR A 218 -12.61 8.30 -3.70
N ALA A 219 -12.80 9.02 -4.81
CA ALA A 219 -13.57 8.54 -5.96
C ALA A 219 -12.65 7.76 -6.90
N MET A 220 -12.92 6.49 -7.14
CA MET A 220 -12.08 5.66 -8.02
C MET A 220 -12.50 5.87 -9.48
N PRO A 221 -11.68 6.52 -10.32
CA PRO A 221 -12.06 6.87 -11.69
C PRO A 221 -12.06 5.68 -12.66
N ARG A 222 -11.62 4.49 -12.21
CA ARG A 222 -11.40 3.34 -13.07
C ARG A 222 -11.68 2.02 -12.35
N ALA A 223 -12.21 1.04 -13.08
CA ALA A 223 -12.28 -0.34 -12.62
C ALA A 223 -10.89 -0.97 -12.37
N GLY A 224 -10.83 -1.93 -11.45
CA GLY A 224 -9.62 -2.62 -11.03
C GLY A 224 -9.31 -2.40 -9.55
N TRP A 225 -8.12 -2.85 -9.15
CA TRP A 225 -7.67 -2.81 -7.75
C TRP A 225 -7.06 -1.46 -7.39
N TRP A 226 -7.51 -0.89 -6.29
CA TRP A 226 -7.02 0.35 -5.70
C TRP A 226 -6.49 0.08 -4.30
N GLY A 227 -5.27 0.56 -4.03
CA GLY A 227 -4.62 0.48 -2.74
C GLY A 227 -4.70 1.82 -2.03
N PHE A 228 -5.02 1.79 -0.75
CA PHE A 228 -4.98 2.95 0.15
C PHE A 228 -3.97 2.66 1.24
N ALA A 229 -2.95 3.50 1.38
CA ALA A 229 -1.90 3.36 2.39
C ALA A 229 -1.86 4.62 3.27
N ALA A 230 -2.33 4.51 4.50
CA ALA A 230 -2.15 5.59 5.48
C ALA A 230 -0.81 5.42 6.19
N LEU A 231 0.15 6.30 5.91
CA LEU A 231 1.51 6.21 6.42
C LEU A 231 1.62 6.96 7.75
N LEU A 232 1.98 6.23 8.80
CA LEU A 232 2.08 6.73 10.17
C LEU A 232 3.46 6.44 10.76
N GLU A 233 3.84 7.17 11.81
CA GLU A 233 5.03 6.83 12.57
C GLU A 233 4.76 5.59 13.43
N GLY A 234 5.62 4.58 13.31
CA GLY A 234 5.54 3.38 14.12
C GLY A 234 5.88 3.63 15.58
N ASP A 235 5.19 2.94 16.49
CA ASP A 235 5.29 3.15 17.95
C ASP A 235 6.70 3.01 18.53
N LYS A 236 7.55 2.20 17.88
CA LYS A 236 8.91 1.91 18.35
C LYS A 236 9.89 1.89 17.18
N PRO A 237 11.09 2.47 17.34
CA PRO A 237 12.12 2.36 16.33
C PRO A 237 12.64 0.93 16.23
N MET A 238 13.20 0.59 15.07
CA MET A 238 13.74 -0.74 14.77
C MET A 238 15.22 -0.69 14.45
N LYS A 239 15.85 -1.87 14.39
CA LYS A 239 17.23 -2.01 13.92
C LYS A 239 17.24 -2.18 12.41
N ASN A 240 18.02 -1.34 11.71
CA ASN A 240 18.31 -1.56 10.30
C ASN A 240 19.33 -2.72 10.13
N PRO A 241 19.63 -3.16 8.90
CA PRO A 241 20.60 -4.23 8.64
C PRO A 241 22.01 -3.98 9.20
N ASP A 242 22.40 -2.71 9.40
CA ASP A 242 23.68 -2.33 10.01
C ASP A 242 23.65 -2.31 11.55
N GLY A 243 22.52 -2.64 12.18
CA GLY A 243 22.34 -2.61 13.63
C GLY A 243 22.10 -1.21 14.22
N LYS A 244 21.88 -0.19 13.39
CA LYS A 244 21.52 1.17 13.82
C LYS A 244 20.03 1.24 14.15
N THR A 245 19.68 1.99 15.19
CA THR A 245 18.28 2.28 15.52
C THR A 245 17.76 3.37 14.58
N VAL A 246 16.67 3.08 13.88
CA VAL A 246 16.07 3.95 12.85
C VAL A 246 14.56 4.07 13.07
N PRO A 247 13.92 5.15 12.60
CA PRO A 247 12.46 5.28 12.64
C PRO A 247 11.78 4.17 11.83
N VAL A 248 10.50 3.96 12.14
CA VAL A 248 9.63 3.00 11.46
C VAL A 248 8.48 3.76 10.80
N GLU A 249 8.27 3.50 9.52
CA GLU A 249 7.03 3.83 8.84
C GLU A 249 6.06 2.66 9.01
N ALA A 250 4.95 2.90 9.70
CA ALA A 250 3.84 1.97 9.84
C ALA A 250 2.73 2.36 8.87
N GLY A 251 2.55 1.57 7.82
CA GLY A 251 1.48 1.78 6.82
C GLY A 251 0.24 0.97 7.17
N ALA A 252 -0.93 1.63 7.29
CA ALA A 252 -2.22 0.94 7.30
C ALA A 252 -2.74 0.83 5.87
N LEU A 253 -2.77 -0.39 5.34
CA LEU A 253 -3.14 -0.64 3.95
C LEU A 253 -4.47 -1.41 3.83
N ILE A 254 -5.30 -0.98 2.88
CA ILE A 254 -6.46 -1.74 2.43
C ILE A 254 -6.56 -1.73 0.90
N TRP A 255 -6.87 -2.90 0.34
CA TRP A 255 -7.16 -3.05 -1.09
C TRP A 255 -8.65 -3.20 -1.34
N VAL A 256 -9.14 -2.48 -2.35
CA VAL A 256 -10.55 -2.52 -2.77
C VAL A 256 -10.62 -2.63 -4.29
N LYS A 257 -11.73 -3.13 -4.82
CA LYS A 257 -11.90 -3.30 -6.26
C LYS A 257 -13.10 -2.52 -6.77
N ALA A 258 -12.85 -1.64 -7.73
CA ALA A 258 -13.90 -0.98 -8.50
C ALA A 258 -14.27 -1.82 -9.73
N THR A 259 -15.56 -1.90 -10.06
CA THR A 259 -16.09 -2.64 -11.21
C THR A 259 -16.86 -1.70 -12.13
N ASP A 260 -16.81 -1.90 -13.45
CA ASP A 260 -17.63 -1.12 -14.38
C ASP A 260 -19.09 -1.60 -14.40
N MET A 261 -20.04 -0.66 -14.52
CA MET A 261 -21.41 -0.98 -14.89
C MET A 261 -21.43 -1.48 -16.35
N LYS A 262 -22.20 -2.54 -16.62
CA LYS A 262 -22.34 -3.13 -17.96
C LYS A 262 -23.79 -3.16 -18.40
#